data_AF-A0A1B7YXX2-F1
#
_entry.id   AF-A0A1B7YXX2-F1
#
_cell.length_a   1.000
_cell.length_b   1.000
_cell.length_c   1.000
_cell.angle_alpha   90.00
_cell.angle_beta   90.00
_cell.angle_gamma   90.00
#
_symmetry.space_group_name_H-M   'P 1'
#
loop_
_entity.id
_entity.type
_entity.pdbx_description
1 polymer ?
#
loop_
_entity_poly.entity_id
_entity_poly.type
_entity_poly.pdbx_seq_one_letter_code
_entity_poly.pdbx_strand_id
1 'polypeptide(L)'
;MKGTGYIIMICLAYTFVVNGQNNSLTKTDFYGNWTLDLNEYELEDDDYIFRRPKEFKNPKEEINITISLLDFNECNVNYDTYIYCGAGQSKDYSWTFNQNLGIINIYHSEKWLKSFKEYDSEEFEKLNLPDKYDEMELSIVTMENGSIGLKIINWE
;
A
#
# COMPACT_ATOMS: atom_id res chain seq x y z
N MET A 1 -57.60 -4.91 -32.53
CA MET A 1 -56.98 -4.02 -31.51
C MET A 1 -56.81 -4.82 -30.22
N LYS A 2 -55.56 -4.88 -29.72
CA LYS A 2 -55.12 -5.03 -28.32
C LYS A 2 -55.65 -6.29 -27.58
N GLY A 3 -54.80 -7.28 -27.31
CA GLY A 3 -53.89 -7.28 -26.14
C GLY A 3 -54.56 -8.14 -25.05
N THR A 4 -53.92 -9.01 -24.28
CA THR A 4 -52.57 -8.96 -23.74
C THR A 4 -52.29 -10.36 -23.16
N GLY A 5 -51.08 -10.88 -23.35
CA GLY A 5 -50.63 -12.14 -22.77
C GLY A 5 -50.41 -12.03 -21.26
N TYR A 6 -50.73 -13.11 -20.53
CA TYR A 6 -50.35 -13.28 -19.14
C TYR A 6 -48.98 -13.97 -19.09
N ILE A 7 -47.93 -13.19 -18.88
CA ILE A 7 -46.64 -13.71 -18.39
C ILE A 7 -46.74 -13.72 -16.87
N ILE A 8 -46.76 -14.92 -16.29
CA ILE A 8 -46.62 -15.12 -14.84
C ILE A 8 -45.15 -14.81 -14.51
N MET A 9 -44.90 -13.60 -14.02
CA MET A 9 -43.60 -13.22 -13.46
C MET A 9 -43.51 -13.81 -12.06
N ILE A 10 -42.79 -14.93 -11.93
CA ILE A 10 -42.40 -15.46 -10.61
C ILE A 10 -41.33 -14.53 -10.08
N CYS A 11 -41.74 -13.57 -9.24
CA CYS A 11 -40.82 -12.84 -8.38
C CYS A 11 -40.27 -13.81 -7.33
N LEU A 12 -39.12 -14.41 -7.62
CA LEU A 12 -38.26 -15.00 -6.61
C LEU A 12 -37.81 -13.86 -5.69
N ALA A 13 -38.59 -13.63 -4.64
CA ALA A 13 -38.16 -12.89 -3.47
C ALA A 13 -37.02 -13.68 -2.82
N TYR A 14 -35.80 -13.47 -3.31
CA TYR A 14 -34.60 -13.77 -2.55
C TYR A 14 -34.58 -12.79 -1.38
N THR A 15 -35.21 -13.17 -0.28
CA THR A 15 -34.95 -12.58 1.02
C THR A 15 -33.56 -13.02 1.46
N PHE A 16 -32.52 -12.35 0.96
CA PHE A 16 -31.23 -12.32 1.65
C PHE A 16 -31.39 -11.38 2.85
N VAL A 17 -31.92 -11.95 3.93
CA VAL A 17 -31.83 -11.36 5.26
C VAL A 17 -30.38 -11.58 5.72
N VAL A 18 -29.68 -10.45 5.87
CA VAL A 18 -28.57 -10.21 6.79
C VAL A 18 -27.45 -11.26 6.77
N ASN A 19 -26.46 -11.02 5.91
CA ASN A 19 -25.08 -11.24 6.33
C ASN A 19 -24.50 -9.85 6.58
N GLY A 20 -24.10 -9.60 7.83
CA GLY A 20 -23.31 -8.42 8.18
C GLY A 20 -22.16 -8.30 7.19
N GLN A 21 -21.96 -7.09 6.67
CA GLN A 21 -20.80 -6.74 5.87
C GLN A 21 -19.54 -7.04 6.70
N ASN A 22 -18.98 -8.23 6.56
CA ASN A 22 -17.55 -8.44 6.77
C ASN A 22 -16.87 -7.65 5.67
N ASN A 23 -16.66 -6.35 5.89
CA ASN A 23 -15.83 -5.51 5.04
C ASN A 23 -14.38 -5.97 5.23
N SER A 24 -14.05 -7.13 4.64
CA SER A 24 -12.68 -7.60 4.59
C SER A 24 -11.89 -6.61 3.74
N LEU A 25 -10.84 -6.03 4.31
CA LEU A 25 -9.95 -5.13 3.56
C LEU A 25 -9.39 -5.86 2.35
N THR A 26 -9.39 -5.17 1.23
CA THR A 26 -8.90 -5.60 -0.06
C THR A 26 -7.70 -4.75 -0.46
N LYS A 27 -6.92 -5.24 -1.42
CA LYS A 27 -5.73 -4.52 -1.90
C LYS A 27 -6.04 -3.08 -2.34
N THR A 28 -7.20 -2.87 -2.97
CA THR A 28 -7.64 -1.56 -3.47
C THR A 28 -7.91 -0.54 -2.37
N ASP A 29 -8.23 -0.97 -1.15
CA ASP A 29 -8.46 -0.06 -0.01
C ASP A 29 -7.18 0.70 0.39
N PHE A 30 -6.02 0.17 0.00
CA PHE A 30 -4.72 0.75 0.30
C PHE A 30 -4.17 1.64 -0.80
N TYR A 31 -4.81 1.70 -1.97
CA TYR A 31 -4.32 2.49 -3.10
C TYR A 31 -4.28 3.99 -2.76
N GLY A 32 -3.25 4.68 -3.23
CA GLY A 32 -3.02 6.10 -3.03
C GLY A 32 -1.90 6.41 -2.03
N ASN A 33 -1.88 7.67 -1.57
CA ASN A 33 -0.79 8.18 -0.75
C ASN A 33 -1.02 7.88 0.73
N TRP A 34 0.09 7.65 1.41
CA TRP A 34 0.20 7.52 2.86
C TRP A 34 1.45 8.26 3.31
N THR A 35 1.33 9.07 4.34
CA THR A 35 2.40 9.96 4.81
C THR A 35 2.72 9.64 6.27
N LEU A 36 4.02 9.55 6.54
CA LEU A 36 4.60 9.52 7.87
C LEU A 36 5.25 10.88 8.11
N ASP A 37 4.75 11.62 9.10
CA ASP A 37 5.35 12.85 9.58
C ASP A 37 6.35 12.52 10.68
N LEU A 38 7.64 12.65 10.39
CA LEU A 38 8.69 12.30 11.34
C LEU A 38 8.82 13.33 12.48
N ASN A 39 8.22 14.51 12.36
CA ASN A 39 8.22 15.48 13.46
C ASN A 39 7.24 15.13 14.58
N GLU A 40 6.28 14.23 14.31
CA GLU A 40 5.35 13.76 15.34
C GLU A 40 5.98 12.74 16.31
N TYR A 41 7.23 12.34 16.08
CA TYR A 41 7.87 11.23 16.80
C TYR A 41 9.20 11.63 17.45
N GLU A 42 9.39 11.18 18.69
CA GLU A 42 10.68 11.20 19.39
C GLU A 42 11.40 9.87 19.11
N LEU A 43 12.60 9.95 18.52
CA LEU A 43 13.33 8.88 17.82
C LEU A 43 13.56 7.53 18.55
N GLU A 44 13.21 7.38 19.83
CA GLU A 44 13.66 6.24 20.64
C GLU A 44 12.59 5.20 20.97
N ASP A 45 11.27 5.48 20.90
CA ASP A 45 10.24 4.51 21.32
C ASP A 45 8.93 4.54 20.52
N ASP A 46 8.88 5.29 19.41
CA ASP A 46 7.63 5.54 18.72
C ASP A 46 7.28 4.55 17.61
N ASP A 47 6.02 4.13 17.61
CA ASP A 47 5.43 3.37 16.51
C ASP A 47 5.22 4.29 15.30
N TYR A 48 6.09 4.17 14.29
CA TYR A 48 5.94 4.90 13.03
C TYR A 48 4.71 4.40 12.27
N ILE A 49 3.68 5.26 12.17
CA ILE A 49 2.43 4.94 11.50
C ILE A 49 2.21 5.90 10.33
N PHE A 50 2.18 5.37 9.12
CA PHE A 50 1.70 6.11 7.96
C PHE A 50 0.19 6.31 8.01
N ARG A 51 -0.26 7.51 7.63
CA ARG A 51 -1.67 7.88 7.61
C ARG A 51 -2.05 8.44 6.25
N ARG A 52 -3.34 8.40 5.90
CA ARG A 52 -3.82 9.11 4.72
C ARG A 52 -3.53 10.62 4.88
N PRO A 53 -3.04 11.32 3.84
CA PRO A 53 -2.81 12.75 3.90
C PRO A 53 -4.09 13.48 4.33
N LYS A 54 -4.00 14.31 5.36
CA LYS A 54 -5.05 15.30 5.67
C LYS A 54 -4.86 16.48 4.72
N GLU A 55 -5.94 17.21 4.40
CA GLU A 55 -5.80 18.50 3.71
C GLU A 55 -4.85 19.40 4.52
N PHE A 56 -3.66 19.67 3.96
CA PHE A 56 -2.56 20.31 4.68
C PHE A 56 -2.96 21.72 5.17
N LYS A 57 -2.79 21.95 6.48
CA LYS A 57 -2.74 23.30 7.06
C LYS A 57 -1.27 23.69 7.28
N ASN A 58 -0.74 24.43 6.32
CA ASN A 58 0.56 25.11 6.27
C ASN A 58 1.82 24.23 6.11
N PRO A 59 2.64 24.47 5.07
CA PRO A 59 3.86 23.73 4.76
C PRO A 59 5.06 24.27 5.56
N LYS A 60 5.15 23.99 6.86
CA LYS A 60 6.35 24.36 7.62
C LYS A 60 7.30 23.18 7.73
N GLU A 61 8.31 23.14 6.87
CA GLU A 61 9.56 22.36 7.06
C GLU A 61 9.36 20.93 7.63
N GLU A 62 8.38 20.20 7.12
CA GLU A 62 8.06 18.88 7.66
C GLU A 62 8.95 17.81 6.99
N ILE A 63 9.68 17.03 7.78
CA ILE A 63 10.40 15.86 7.28
C ILE A 63 9.37 14.75 7.12
N ASN A 64 8.95 14.53 5.88
CA ASN A 64 7.86 13.61 5.56
C ASN A 64 8.37 12.45 4.71
N ILE A 65 7.89 11.25 5.01
CA ILE A 65 8.01 10.10 4.09
C ILE A 65 6.63 9.84 3.54
N THR A 66 6.51 9.87 2.22
CA THR A 66 5.26 9.52 1.54
C THR A 66 5.44 8.26 0.73
N ILE A 67 4.61 7.26 0.99
CA ILE A 67 4.47 6.08 0.13
C ILE A 67 3.20 6.21 -0.70
N SER A 68 3.29 5.90 -1.98
CA SER A 68 2.18 5.82 -2.91
C SER A 68 2.03 4.37 -3.33
N LEU A 69 0.94 3.73 -2.88
CA LEU A 69 0.60 2.36 -3.26
C LEU A 69 -0.30 2.42 -4.50
N LEU A 70 0.19 1.92 -5.63
CA LEU A 70 -0.49 2.04 -6.92
C LEU A 70 -0.98 0.68 -7.42
N ASP A 71 -1.76 0.72 -8.50
CA ASP A 71 -2.17 -0.50 -9.19
C ASP A 71 -0.95 -1.24 -9.79
N PHE A 72 -1.16 -2.47 -10.26
CA PHE A 72 -0.10 -3.32 -10.84
C PHE A 72 1.11 -3.57 -9.93
N ASN A 73 0.91 -3.52 -8.61
CA ASN A 73 1.95 -3.71 -7.60
C ASN A 73 3.03 -2.63 -7.63
N GLU A 74 2.80 -1.46 -8.21
CA GLU A 74 3.78 -0.38 -8.22
C GLU A 74 3.71 0.43 -6.93
N CYS A 75 4.88 0.80 -6.39
CA CYS A 75 4.99 1.66 -5.23
C CYS A 75 5.98 2.79 -5.54
N ASN A 76 5.68 4.00 -5.08
CA ASN A 76 6.64 5.09 -5.09
C ASN A 76 6.87 5.56 -3.66
N VAL A 77 8.13 5.76 -3.27
CA VAL A 77 8.47 6.31 -1.96
C VAL A 77 9.21 7.62 -2.17
N ASN A 78 8.70 8.67 -1.57
CA ASN A 78 9.31 9.99 -1.56
C ASN A 78 9.79 10.32 -0.16
N TYR A 79 11.10 10.54 -0.05
CA TYR A 79 11.76 10.98 1.17
C TYR A 79 11.96 12.49 1.09
N ASP A 80 11.06 13.25 1.71
CA ASP A 80 11.19 14.71 1.82
C ASP A 80 12.09 15.04 3.02
N THR A 81 13.37 14.69 2.89
CA THR A 81 14.37 14.89 3.95
C THR A 81 15.38 15.93 3.48
N TYR A 82 15.44 17.07 4.17
CA TYR A 82 16.51 18.07 3.97
C TYR A 82 17.90 17.59 4.46
N ILE A 83 17.95 16.48 5.21
CA ILE A 83 19.15 15.99 5.92
C ILE A 83 20.00 15.05 5.04
N TYR A 84 19.39 14.31 4.10
CA TYR A 84 20.15 13.54 3.11
C TYR A 84 20.52 14.46 1.93
N CYS A 85 21.80 14.51 1.57
CA CYS A 85 22.36 15.34 0.50
C CYS A 85 21.89 14.98 -0.93
N GLY A 86 20.59 15.00 -1.17
CA GLY A 86 19.95 14.83 -2.47
C GLY A 86 18.51 15.30 -2.34
N ALA A 87 18.16 16.38 -3.04
CA ALA A 87 16.80 16.89 -3.12
C ALA A 87 15.81 15.74 -3.37
N GLY A 88 14.70 15.71 -2.61
CA GLY A 88 13.58 14.75 -2.64
C GLY A 88 13.75 13.61 -3.64
N GLN A 89 14.38 12.52 -3.20
CA GLN A 89 14.53 11.35 -4.05
C GLN A 89 13.26 10.51 -3.97
N SER A 90 12.45 10.63 -5.01
CA SER A 90 11.42 9.66 -5.32
C SER A 90 12.07 8.39 -5.87
N LYS A 91 11.76 7.26 -5.26
CA LYS A 91 12.28 5.94 -5.63
C LYS A 91 11.12 5.02 -6.00
N ASP A 92 11.34 4.23 -7.05
CA ASP A 92 10.37 3.24 -7.53
C ASP A 92 10.59 1.89 -6.84
N TYR A 93 9.51 1.40 -6.23
CA TYR A 93 9.43 0.13 -5.53
C TYR A 93 8.25 -0.69 -6.10
N SER A 94 8.09 -1.89 -5.59
CA SER A 94 6.87 -2.68 -5.77
C SER A 94 6.26 -3.06 -4.43
N TRP A 95 5.03 -3.57 -4.43
CA TRP A 95 4.38 -3.96 -3.20
C TRP A 95 3.35 -5.08 -3.36
N THR A 96 3.10 -5.80 -2.27
CA THR A 96 2.08 -6.85 -2.19
C THR A 96 1.26 -6.70 -0.92
N PHE A 97 0.00 -7.15 -0.95
CA PHE A 97 -0.86 -7.23 0.23
C PHE A 97 -1.19 -8.68 0.57
N ASN A 98 -0.85 -9.11 1.78
CA ASN A 98 -1.28 -10.37 2.36
C ASN A 98 -2.55 -10.15 3.19
N GLN A 99 -3.70 -10.45 2.59
CA GLN A 99 -5.00 -10.25 3.22
C GLN A 99 -5.21 -11.08 4.49
N ASN A 100 -4.60 -12.27 4.58
CA ASN A 100 -4.76 -13.15 5.73
C ASN A 100 -4.01 -12.62 6.96
N LEU A 101 -2.84 -12.02 6.74
CA LEU A 101 -2.01 -11.47 7.80
C LEU A 101 -2.26 -9.97 8.05
N GLY A 102 -2.92 -9.29 7.12
CA GLY A 102 -3.08 -7.84 7.19
C GLY A 102 -1.75 -7.10 7.01
N ILE A 103 -0.84 -7.66 6.20
CA ILE A 103 0.52 -7.15 6.00
C ILE A 103 0.69 -6.64 4.57
N ILE A 104 1.31 -5.47 4.44
CA ILE A 104 1.81 -4.92 3.18
C ILE A 104 3.33 -5.02 3.18
N ASN A 105 3.88 -5.62 2.13
CA ASN A 105 5.33 -5.67 1.91
C ASN A 105 5.68 -4.77 0.75
N ILE A 106 6.71 -3.94 0.91
CA ILE A 106 7.30 -3.10 -0.11
C ILE A 106 8.67 -3.68 -0.46
N TYR A 107 8.98 -3.77 -1.74
CA TYR A 107 10.19 -4.39 -2.25
C TYR A 107 10.93 -3.45 -3.20
N HIS A 108 12.25 -3.56 -3.21
CA HIS A 108 13.13 -2.76 -4.06
C HIS A 108 13.83 -3.61 -5.13
N SER A 109 14.38 -2.92 -6.13
CA SER A 109 15.18 -3.49 -7.22
C SER A 109 14.50 -4.50 -8.14
N GLU A 110 13.21 -4.85 -7.96
CA GLU A 110 12.52 -5.87 -8.78
C GLU A 110 12.62 -5.60 -10.29
N LYS A 111 12.39 -4.35 -10.72
CA LYS A 111 12.50 -3.96 -12.15
C LYS A 111 13.91 -4.18 -12.70
N TRP A 112 14.93 -3.77 -11.95
CA TRP A 112 16.33 -3.94 -12.37
C TRP A 112 16.75 -5.41 -12.37
N LEU A 113 16.41 -6.18 -11.32
CA LEU A 113 16.72 -7.60 -11.20
C LEU A 113 16.09 -8.39 -12.34
N LYS A 114 14.84 -8.09 -12.68
CA LYS A 114 14.16 -8.69 -13.82
C LYS A 114 14.90 -8.40 -15.13
N SER A 115 15.24 -7.14 -15.39
CA SER A 115 15.99 -6.79 -16.62
C SER A 115 17.39 -7.41 -16.65
N PHE A 116 18.07 -7.52 -15.50
CA PHE A 116 19.38 -8.15 -15.41
C PHE A 116 19.29 -9.65 -15.71
N LYS A 117 18.31 -10.35 -15.13
CA LYS A 117 18.03 -11.77 -15.40
C LYS A 117 17.70 -12.04 -16.86
N GLU A 118 16.99 -11.14 -17.52
CA GLU A 118 16.68 -11.22 -18.96
C GLU A 118 17.90 -10.95 -19.84
N TYR A 119 18.82 -10.09 -19.40
CA TYR A 119 20.02 -9.70 -20.14
C TYR A 119 21.17 -10.72 -19.99
N ASP A 120 21.41 -11.23 -18.78
CA ASP A 120 22.48 -12.18 -18.46
C ASP A 120 22.01 -13.17 -17.37
N SER A 121 21.30 -14.21 -17.79
CA SER A 121 20.76 -15.21 -16.86
C SER A 121 21.85 -16.06 -16.21
N GLU A 122 22.97 -16.32 -16.90
CA GLU A 122 24.08 -17.12 -16.37
C GLU A 122 24.77 -16.37 -15.22
N GLU A 123 25.05 -15.07 -15.39
CA GLU A 123 25.61 -14.26 -14.31
C GLU A 123 24.62 -14.07 -13.16
N PHE A 124 23.33 -13.85 -13.46
CA PHE A 124 22.29 -13.75 -12.44
C PHE A 124 22.22 -15.01 -11.55
N GLU A 125 22.22 -16.20 -12.17
CA GLU A 125 22.21 -17.48 -11.45
C GLU A 125 23.52 -17.70 -10.67
N LYS A 126 24.66 -17.36 -11.25
CA LYS A 126 25.97 -17.47 -10.58
C LYS A 126 26.07 -16.59 -9.33
N LEU A 127 25.49 -15.40 -9.38
CA LEU A 127 25.43 -14.47 -8.24
C LEU A 127 24.36 -14.85 -7.22
N ASN A 128 23.51 -15.83 -7.52
CA ASN A 128 22.41 -16.30 -6.66
C ASN A 128 21.54 -15.12 -6.16
N LEU A 129 21.21 -14.21 -7.08
CA LEU A 129 20.40 -13.03 -6.75
C LEU A 129 18.93 -13.41 -6.57
N PRO A 130 18.21 -12.81 -5.62
CA PRO A 130 16.76 -12.98 -5.50
C PRO A 130 16.04 -12.23 -6.62
N ASP A 131 14.74 -12.49 -6.80
CA ASP A 131 13.92 -11.74 -7.77
C ASP A 131 13.58 -10.30 -7.27
N LYS A 132 13.67 -10.06 -5.96
CA LYS A 132 13.46 -8.77 -5.29
C LYS A 132 14.04 -8.78 -3.87
N TYR A 133 14.24 -7.59 -3.29
CA TYR A 133 14.69 -7.40 -1.90
C TYR A 133 13.59 -6.73 -1.09
N ASP A 134 13.44 -7.11 0.18
CA ASP A 134 12.51 -6.48 1.10
C ASP A 134 13.01 -5.06 1.44
N GLU A 135 12.12 -4.07 1.47
CA GLU A 135 12.45 -2.70 1.92
C GLU A 135 11.72 -2.38 3.22
N MET A 136 10.41 -2.67 3.25
CA MET A 136 9.55 -2.27 4.35
C MET A 136 8.38 -3.23 4.51
N GLU A 137 8.08 -3.59 5.74
CA GLU A 137 6.91 -4.37 6.13
C GLU A 137 5.98 -3.52 6.99
N LEU A 138 4.71 -3.49 6.59
CA LEU A 138 3.68 -2.65 7.19
C LEU A 138 2.52 -3.51 7.69
N SER A 139 2.15 -3.33 8.96
CA SER A 139 0.94 -3.90 9.53
C SER A 139 -0.22 -2.91 9.50
N ILE A 140 -1.42 -3.41 9.22
CA ILE A 140 -2.64 -2.60 9.27
C ILE A 140 -3.04 -2.39 10.73
N VAL A 141 -3.24 -1.13 11.11
CA VAL A 141 -3.73 -0.75 12.44
C VAL A 141 -4.99 0.10 12.34
N THR A 142 -5.91 -0.04 13.30
CA THR A 142 -7.04 0.89 13.46
C THR A 142 -6.67 1.91 14.53
N MET A 143 -6.69 3.18 14.17
CA MET A 143 -6.39 4.29 15.07
C MET A 143 -7.60 4.62 15.97
N GLU A 144 -7.39 5.37 17.04
CA GLU A 144 -8.44 5.73 18.01
C GLU A 144 -9.65 6.44 17.37
N ASN A 145 -9.41 7.22 16.31
CA ASN A 145 -10.45 7.90 15.55
C ASN A 145 -11.20 6.98 14.55
N GLY A 146 -10.92 5.67 14.58
CA GLY A 146 -11.52 4.66 13.71
C GLY A 146 -10.95 4.62 12.28
N SER A 147 -9.98 5.47 11.95
CA SER A 147 -9.33 5.41 10.63
C SER A 147 -8.19 4.41 10.59
N ILE A 148 -7.82 3.98 9.39
CA ILE A 148 -6.77 2.99 9.15
C ILE A 148 -5.41 3.70 9.11
N GLY A 149 -4.42 3.11 9.76
CA GLY A 149 -2.99 3.44 9.62
C GLY A 149 -2.19 2.23 9.15
N LEU A 150 -0.98 2.50 8.64
CA LEU A 150 0.00 1.46 8.29
C LEU A 150 1.21 1.62 9.21
N LYS A 151 1.33 0.72 10.18
CA LYS A 151 2.43 0.72 11.15
C LYS A 151 3.64 0.00 10.55
N ILE A 152 4.80 0.63 10.57
CA ILE A 152 6.07 -0.01 10.23
C ILE A 152 6.38 -1.09 11.26
N ILE A 153 6.60 -2.32 10.81
CA ILE A 153 7.04 -3.44 11.66
C ILE A 153 8.42 -3.97 11.26
N ASN A 154 8.87 -3.69 10.04
CA ASN A 154 10.25 -3.86 9.62
C ASN A 154 10.61 -2.78 8.59
N TRP A 155 11.85 -2.28 8.64
CA TRP A 155 12.43 -1.33 7.69
C TRP A 155 13.92 -1.60 7.57
N GLU A 156 14.37 -2.00 6.37
CA GLU A 156 15.78 -2.28 6.07
C GLU A 156 16.63 -1.04 5.76
#